data_AF-L8WIF7-F1
#
_entry.id   AF-L8WIF7-F1
#
_cell.length_a   1.000
_cell.length_b   1.000
_cell.length_c   1.000
_cell.angle_alpha   90.00
_cell.angle_beta   90.00
_cell.angle_gamma   90.00
#
_symmetry.space_group_name_H-M   'P 1'
#
loop_
_entity.id
_entity.type
_entity.pdbx_description
1 polymer ?
#
loop_
_entity_poly.entity_id
_entity_poly.type
_entity_poly.pdbx_seq_one_letter_code
_entity_poly.pdbx_strand_id
1 'polypeptide(L)'
;MSASTTRTEYDALRIKLEGLFTNLRVHFVGNTPPEMTSSITNLCESIQIELREVYGTKDRNIISRYLQAEQDLDKIVGCYRHTSSVLTFMVAKMNANLNTWRIVDGQAADAKLDRLRPSMSACYDSAQANVVQRRQCAAKTREKVISDLEAWKNKREGERVYWINGMAGTGKTTIATTLCSTLDKRHELGASFFCTRSLPECRDVKLILPTIAYQLARFSQPFRGALLQVLERDTDVHTKLPQVQLRRMILEPLQSVARSLPNNIVVVIDALDECEDGNEVGQILQTGVSYQTEDPRIGARIPAGPS
;
A
#
# COMPACT_ATOMS: atom_id res chain seq x y z
N MET A 1 -50.56 0.80 19.62
CA MET A 1 -49.35 -0.03 19.79
C MET A 1 -48.99 0.03 21.27
N SER A 2 -48.64 -1.08 21.92
CA SER A 2 -48.31 -1.04 23.36
C SER A 2 -47.01 -0.27 23.59
N ALA A 3 -46.91 0.47 24.70
CA ALA A 3 -45.71 1.23 25.08
C ALA A 3 -44.40 0.41 25.12
N SER A 4 -44.48 -0.92 25.21
CA SER A 4 -43.30 -1.80 25.11
C SER A 4 -42.78 -1.92 23.67
N THR A 5 -43.66 -1.88 22.68
CA THR A 5 -43.31 -2.00 21.25
C THR A 5 -42.53 -0.77 20.79
N THR A 6 -43.02 0.42 21.15
CA THR A 6 -42.43 1.71 20.77
C THR A 6 -41.07 1.95 21.43
N ARG A 7 -40.88 1.44 22.65
CA ARG A 7 -39.58 1.48 23.36
C ARG A 7 -38.54 0.56 22.72
N THR A 8 -38.96 -0.62 22.28
CA THR A 8 -38.08 -1.57 21.56
C THR A 8 -37.63 -0.99 20.21
N GLU A 9 -38.53 -0.30 19.52
CA GLU A 9 -38.23 0.37 18.25
C GLU A 9 -37.24 1.54 18.41
N TYR A 10 -37.39 2.32 19.48
CA TYR A 10 -36.44 3.38 19.86
C TYR A 10 -35.03 2.84 20.10
N ASP A 11 -34.90 1.77 20.89
CA ASP A 11 -33.59 1.17 21.20
C ASP A 11 -32.91 0.60 19.94
N ALA A 12 -33.68 -0.03 19.05
CA ALA A 12 -33.17 -0.51 17.76
C ALA A 12 -32.65 0.64 16.87
N LEU A 13 -33.36 1.77 16.84
CA LEU A 13 -32.94 2.93 16.08
C LEU A 13 -31.69 3.62 16.65
N ARG A 14 -31.56 3.67 17.97
CA ARG A 14 -30.36 4.19 18.63
C ARG A 14 -29.11 3.40 18.26
N ILE A 15 -29.18 2.07 18.31
CA ILE A 15 -28.06 1.18 17.95
C ILE A 15 -27.65 1.40 16.49
N LYS A 16 -28.63 1.52 15.58
CA LYS A 16 -28.38 1.80 14.15
C LYS A 16 -27.66 3.14 13.95
N LEU A 17 -28.04 4.17 14.71
CA LEU A 17 -27.42 5.50 14.66
C LEU A 17 -25.94 5.45 15.12
N GLU A 18 -25.68 4.81 16.25
CA GLU A 18 -24.33 4.64 16.81
C GLU A 18 -23.41 3.85 15.85
N GLY A 19 -23.97 2.85 15.16
CA GLY A 19 -23.26 2.09 14.11
C GLY A 19 -22.87 2.93 12.89
N LEU A 20 -23.74 3.87 12.48
CA LEU A 20 -23.45 4.80 11.37
C LEU A 20 -22.32 5.79 11.75
N PHE A 21 -22.34 6.34 12.97
CA PHE A 21 -21.26 7.21 13.47
C PHE A 21 -19.91 6.51 13.57
N THR A 22 -19.93 5.23 13.96
CA THR A 22 -18.70 4.42 14.04
C THR A 22 -18.12 4.20 12.64
N ASN A 23 -18.95 3.89 11.65
CA ASN A 23 -18.51 3.77 10.25
C ASN A 23 -17.91 5.08 9.74
N LEU A 24 -18.58 6.22 9.97
CA LEU A 24 -18.09 7.54 9.62
C LEU A 24 -16.69 7.79 10.18
N ARG A 25 -16.45 7.48 11.46
CA ARG A 25 -15.14 7.69 12.10
C ARG A 25 -14.00 6.94 11.42
N VAL A 26 -14.23 5.72 10.94
CA VAL A 26 -13.19 4.92 10.26
C VAL A 26 -12.68 5.61 8.99
N HIS A 27 -13.52 6.41 8.34
CA HIS A 27 -13.16 7.12 7.11
C HIS A 27 -12.38 8.42 7.33
N PHE A 28 -12.32 8.96 8.56
CA PHE A 28 -11.70 10.26 8.87
C PHE A 28 -10.34 10.18 9.59
N VAL A 29 -9.74 8.99 9.74
CA VAL A 29 -8.47 8.81 10.48
C VAL A 29 -7.21 9.15 9.63
N GLY A 30 -7.37 9.50 8.35
CA GLY A 30 -6.25 9.90 7.48
C GLY A 30 -6.41 11.31 6.90
N ASN A 31 -5.30 12.01 6.65
CA ASN A 31 -5.21 13.34 6.05
C ASN A 31 -6.29 13.57 4.99
N THR A 32 -7.28 14.40 5.33
CA THR A 32 -8.38 14.74 4.43
C THR A 32 -7.93 15.87 3.51
N PRO A 33 -8.08 15.74 2.18
CA PRO A 33 -7.74 16.81 1.23
C PRO A 33 -8.56 18.08 1.48
N PRO A 34 -8.02 19.28 1.16
CA PRO A 34 -8.69 20.56 1.40
C PRO A 34 -10.05 20.71 0.71
N GLU A 35 -10.25 20.08 -0.47
CA GLU A 35 -11.53 20.16 -1.18
C GLU A 35 -12.63 19.33 -0.51
N MET A 36 -12.25 18.26 0.21
CA MET A 36 -13.19 17.41 0.95
C MET A 36 -13.73 18.11 2.20
N THR A 37 -13.01 19.10 2.72
CA THR A 37 -13.40 19.90 3.89
C THR A 37 -14.77 20.56 3.68
N SER A 38 -15.08 21.10 2.49
CA SER A 38 -16.37 21.77 2.24
C SER A 38 -17.58 20.83 2.38
N SER A 39 -17.48 19.60 1.86
CA SER A 39 -18.55 18.61 1.94
C SER A 39 -18.74 18.10 3.36
N ILE A 40 -17.64 17.97 4.11
CA ILE A 40 -17.66 17.62 5.54
C ILE A 40 -18.28 18.77 6.36
N THR A 41 -17.93 20.02 6.08
CA THR A 41 -18.49 21.20 6.76
C THR A 41 -20.00 21.29 6.54
N ASN A 42 -20.48 21.14 5.31
CA ASN A 42 -21.91 21.12 4.99
C ASN A 42 -22.67 19.98 5.72
N LEU A 43 -21.99 18.83 5.89
CA LEU A 43 -22.50 17.69 6.66
C LEU A 43 -22.60 18.01 8.16
N CYS A 44 -21.55 18.59 8.74
CA CYS A 44 -21.54 19.01 10.14
C CYS A 44 -22.63 20.06 10.42
N GLU A 45 -22.84 21.01 9.51
CA GLU A 45 -23.89 22.03 9.63
C GLU A 45 -25.30 21.42 9.59
N SER A 46 -25.54 20.45 8.70
CA SER A 46 -26.83 19.76 8.61
C SER A 46 -27.17 18.99 9.89
N ILE A 47 -26.18 18.26 10.45
CA ILE A 47 -26.34 17.54 11.72
C ILE A 47 -26.64 18.52 12.87
N GLN A 48 -25.98 19.68 12.91
CA GLN A 48 -26.20 20.69 13.94
C GLN A 48 -27.60 21.32 13.88
N ILE A 49 -28.15 21.53 12.69
CA ILE A 49 -29.52 22.05 12.51
C ILE A 49 -30.53 21.05 13.11
N GLU A 50 -30.38 19.76 12.79
CA GLU A 50 -31.30 18.71 13.23
C GLU A 50 -31.24 18.48 14.75
N LEU A 51 -30.03 18.49 15.34
CA LEU A 51 -29.86 18.44 16.80
C LEU A 51 -30.57 19.61 17.50
N ARG A 52 -30.58 20.81 16.89
CA ARG A 52 -31.22 21.99 17.49
C ARG A 52 -32.74 21.87 17.55
N GLU A 53 -33.37 21.24 16.56
CA GLU A 53 -34.81 20.97 16.57
C GLU A 53 -35.19 19.95 17.65
N VAL A 54 -34.37 18.91 17.85
CA VAL A 54 -34.60 17.86 18.86
C VAL A 54 -34.45 18.39 20.28
N TYR A 55 -33.43 19.21 20.55
CA TYR A 55 -33.18 19.73 21.89
C TYR A 55 -34.00 20.99 22.25
N GLY A 56 -34.58 21.68 21.25
CA GLY A 56 -35.38 22.90 21.45
C GLY A 56 -36.80 22.69 22.01
N THR A 57 -37.30 21.45 22.06
CA THR A 57 -38.70 21.12 22.41
C THR A 57 -38.97 20.93 23.91
N LYS A 58 -38.00 21.17 24.80
CA LYS A 58 -38.05 20.78 26.23
C LYS A 58 -38.98 21.59 27.16
N ASP A 59 -39.68 22.64 26.71
CA ASP A 59 -40.18 23.68 27.63
C ASP A 59 -41.70 23.99 27.65
N ARG A 60 -42.59 22.99 27.63
CA ARG A 60 -44.04 23.24 27.90
C ARG A 60 -44.73 22.21 28.81
N ASN A 61 -45.01 22.66 30.04
CA ASN A 61 -46.06 22.36 31.05
C ASN A 61 -46.57 20.92 31.33
N ILE A 62 -46.69 20.64 32.63
CA ILE A 62 -46.61 19.32 33.29
C ILE A 62 -47.91 18.48 33.28
N ILE A 63 -49.10 19.08 33.12
CA ILE A 63 -50.37 18.33 33.10
C ILE A 63 -50.68 17.77 31.68
N SER A 64 -50.13 18.40 30.63
CA SER A 64 -50.15 17.91 29.25
C SER A 64 -49.31 16.63 29.06
N ARG A 65 -48.29 16.43 29.93
CA ARG A 65 -47.29 15.35 29.85
C ARG A 65 -47.86 13.94 30.04
N TYR A 66 -49.04 13.78 30.66
CA TYR A 66 -49.61 12.46 30.92
C TYR A 66 -50.46 11.92 29.75
N LEU A 67 -51.17 12.81 29.03
CA LEU A 67 -51.95 12.47 27.82
C LEU A 67 -51.09 12.49 26.55
N GLN A 68 -50.00 13.26 26.53
CA GLN A 68 -49.06 13.32 25.41
C GLN A 68 -47.99 12.23 25.41
N ALA A 69 -47.79 11.45 26.47
CA ALA A 69 -46.67 10.51 26.56
C ALA A 69 -46.62 9.46 25.42
N GLU A 70 -47.77 8.96 24.94
CA GLU A 70 -47.85 8.05 23.78
C GLU A 70 -47.70 8.78 22.44
N GLN A 71 -48.33 9.95 22.27
CA GLN A 71 -48.20 10.79 21.07
C GLN A 71 -46.80 11.40 20.93
N ASP A 72 -46.13 11.70 22.04
CA ASP A 72 -44.76 12.18 22.10
C ASP A 72 -43.79 11.03 21.85
N LEU A 73 -44.07 9.80 22.28
CA LEU A 73 -43.26 8.64 21.88
C LEU A 73 -43.34 8.40 20.37
N ASP A 74 -44.53 8.49 19.76
CA ASP A 74 -44.68 8.37 18.30
C ASP A 74 -44.00 9.52 17.55
N LYS A 75 -44.03 10.76 18.07
CA LYS A 75 -43.26 11.89 17.54
C LYS A 75 -41.76 11.71 17.70
N ILE A 76 -41.29 11.21 18.84
CA ILE A 76 -39.87 10.93 19.12
C ILE A 76 -39.38 9.80 18.21
N VAL A 77 -40.15 8.72 18.07
CA VAL A 77 -39.83 7.62 17.15
C VAL A 77 -39.89 8.10 15.70
N GLY A 78 -40.86 8.95 15.33
CA GLY A 78 -40.92 9.62 14.03
C GLY A 78 -39.67 10.45 13.75
N CYS A 79 -39.22 11.24 14.73
CA CYS A 79 -37.98 12.02 14.65
C CYS A 79 -36.76 11.12 14.48
N TYR A 80 -36.65 10.05 15.27
CA TYR A 80 -35.56 9.09 15.15
C TYR A 80 -35.57 8.39 13.77
N ARG A 81 -36.74 7.98 13.26
CA ARG A 81 -36.87 7.39 11.91
C ARG A 81 -36.43 8.35 10.84
N HIS A 82 -36.79 9.63 10.97
CA HIS A 82 -36.36 10.68 10.06
C HIS A 82 -34.84 10.85 10.09
N THR A 83 -34.25 11.09 11.26
CA THR A 83 -32.80 11.27 11.42
C THR A 83 -32.01 10.02 11.00
N SER A 84 -32.51 8.82 11.29
CA SER A 84 -31.89 7.56 10.83
C SER A 84 -31.92 7.42 9.30
N SER A 85 -33.02 7.81 8.65
CA SER A 85 -33.15 7.77 7.19
C SER A 85 -32.24 8.79 6.52
N VAL A 86 -32.19 10.01 7.05
CA VAL A 86 -31.31 11.09 6.60
C VAL A 86 -29.84 10.68 6.74
N LEU A 87 -29.41 10.18 7.91
CA LEU A 87 -28.04 9.69 8.11
C LEU A 87 -27.69 8.50 7.22
N THR A 88 -28.61 7.56 7.02
CA THR A 88 -28.37 6.40 6.14
C THR A 88 -28.13 6.87 4.70
N PHE A 89 -28.97 7.78 4.20
CA PHE A 89 -28.84 8.35 2.87
C PHE A 89 -27.55 9.18 2.72
N MET A 90 -27.17 9.93 3.76
CA MET A 90 -25.92 10.67 3.80
C MET A 90 -24.69 9.77 3.80
N VAL A 91 -24.66 8.71 4.62
CA VAL A 91 -23.55 7.73 4.62
C VAL A 91 -23.43 7.04 3.27
N ALA A 92 -24.54 6.68 2.63
CA ALA A 92 -24.52 6.12 1.28
C ALA A 92 -23.95 7.10 0.25
N LYS A 93 -24.38 8.38 0.27
CA LYS A 93 -23.81 9.43 -0.58
C LYS A 93 -22.33 9.68 -0.33
N MET A 94 -21.92 9.69 0.93
CA MET A 94 -20.52 9.87 1.30
C MET A 94 -19.67 8.69 0.84
N ASN A 95 -20.14 7.46 1.01
CA ASN A 95 -19.47 6.25 0.51
C ASN A 95 -19.35 6.26 -1.02
N ALA A 96 -20.39 6.68 -1.74
CA ALA A 96 -20.33 6.83 -3.19
C ALA A 96 -19.28 7.87 -3.60
N ASN A 97 -19.31 9.06 -2.99
CA ASN A 97 -18.34 10.11 -3.26
C ASN A 97 -16.91 9.69 -2.91
N LEU A 98 -16.70 9.06 -1.74
CA LEU A 98 -15.40 8.55 -1.31
C LEU A 98 -14.87 7.46 -2.24
N ASN A 99 -15.74 6.57 -2.73
CA ASN A 99 -15.34 5.58 -3.74
C ASN A 99 -14.94 6.25 -5.05
N THR A 100 -15.70 7.23 -5.52
CA THR A 100 -15.33 8.03 -6.70
C THR A 100 -13.99 8.75 -6.49
N TRP A 101 -13.77 9.38 -5.34
CA TRP A 101 -12.50 10.03 -5.00
C TRP A 101 -11.34 9.05 -4.92
N ARG A 102 -11.52 7.90 -4.28
CA ARG A 102 -10.51 6.83 -4.21
C ARG A 102 -10.14 6.32 -5.61
N ILE A 103 -11.10 6.26 -6.53
CA ILE A 103 -10.84 5.91 -7.92
C ILE A 103 -10.04 7.02 -8.61
N VAL A 104 -10.43 8.28 -8.48
CA VAL A 104 -9.74 9.43 -9.10
C VAL A 104 -8.33 9.61 -8.53
N ASP A 105 -8.16 9.53 -7.21
CA ASP A 105 -6.87 9.57 -6.53
C ASP A 105 -6.00 8.35 -6.90
N GLY A 106 -6.62 7.17 -6.98
CA GLY A 106 -5.98 5.96 -7.50
C GLY A 106 -5.43 6.15 -8.91
N GLN A 107 -6.23 6.71 -9.83
CA GLN A 107 -5.82 7.01 -11.20
C GLN A 107 -4.73 8.09 -11.28
N ALA A 108 -4.84 9.17 -10.50
CA ALA A 108 -3.81 10.21 -10.46
C ALA A 108 -2.48 9.67 -9.92
N ALA A 109 -2.55 8.81 -8.91
CA ALA A 109 -1.39 8.12 -8.37
C ALA A 109 -0.79 7.11 -9.36
N ASP A 110 -1.61 6.34 -10.08
CA ASP A 110 -1.13 5.42 -11.12
C ASP A 110 -0.44 6.20 -12.24
N ALA A 111 -1.02 7.32 -12.71
CA ALA A 111 -0.40 8.16 -13.71
C ALA A 111 0.96 8.73 -13.26
N LYS A 112 1.13 9.06 -11.97
CA LYS A 112 2.43 9.47 -11.42
C LYS A 112 3.44 8.32 -11.42
N LEU A 113 3.01 7.10 -11.09
CA LEU A 113 3.87 5.92 -11.10
C LEU A 113 4.25 5.48 -12.52
N ASP A 114 3.35 5.60 -13.48
CA ASP A 114 3.61 5.25 -14.88
C ASP A 114 4.68 6.16 -15.52
N ARG A 115 4.86 7.38 -14.99
CA ARG A 115 5.95 8.28 -15.40
C ARG A 115 7.34 7.75 -15.07
N LEU A 116 7.45 6.81 -14.12
CA LEU A 116 8.72 6.12 -13.84
C LEU A 116 9.19 5.28 -15.04
N ARG A 117 8.29 5.00 -16.01
CA ARG A 117 8.55 4.16 -17.19
C ARG A 117 9.21 2.83 -16.83
N PRO A 118 8.57 2.02 -15.96
CA PRO A 118 9.14 0.75 -15.54
C PRO A 118 9.27 -0.21 -16.72
N SER A 119 10.32 -1.04 -16.69
CA SER A 119 10.54 -2.15 -17.62
C SER A 119 9.71 -3.35 -17.21
N MET A 120 8.48 -3.45 -17.73
CA MET A 120 7.61 -4.61 -17.46
C MET A 120 8.18 -5.91 -18.07
N SER A 121 9.03 -5.79 -19.09
CA SER A 121 9.77 -6.90 -19.70
C SER A 121 10.77 -7.56 -18.74
N ALA A 122 11.31 -6.78 -17.79
CA ALA A 122 12.30 -7.26 -16.82
C ALA A 122 11.68 -7.98 -15.60
N CYS A 123 10.36 -7.92 -15.39
CA CYS A 123 9.70 -8.67 -14.33
C CYS A 123 9.91 -10.19 -14.52
N TYR A 124 9.98 -10.93 -13.42
CA TYR A 124 10.29 -12.37 -13.44
C TYR A 124 9.26 -13.20 -14.24
N ASP A 125 8.00 -12.78 -14.19
CA ASP A 125 6.81 -13.39 -14.80
C ASP A 125 6.31 -12.64 -16.05
N SER A 126 7.14 -11.78 -16.63
CA SER A 126 6.79 -11.06 -17.85
C SER A 126 6.52 -12.02 -19.02
N ALA A 127 5.71 -11.61 -19.99
CA ALA A 127 5.50 -12.39 -21.22
C ALA A 127 6.82 -12.66 -21.97
N GLN A 128 7.81 -11.76 -21.82
CA GLN A 128 9.14 -11.90 -22.41
C GLN A 128 9.97 -13.02 -21.77
N ALA A 129 9.61 -13.49 -20.57
CA ALA A 129 10.22 -14.65 -19.93
C ALA A 129 10.18 -15.89 -20.84
N ASN A 130 9.10 -16.08 -21.61
CA ASN A 130 8.98 -17.17 -22.58
C ASN A 130 9.92 -17.01 -23.78
N VAL A 131 10.08 -15.77 -24.26
CA VAL A 131 10.96 -15.44 -25.40
C VAL A 131 12.42 -15.75 -25.06
N VAL A 132 12.85 -15.41 -23.85
CA VAL A 132 14.21 -15.72 -23.36
C VAL A 132 14.32 -17.10 -22.71
N GLN A 133 13.29 -17.95 -22.85
CA GLN A 133 13.24 -19.32 -22.35
C GLN A 133 13.57 -19.46 -20.85
N ARG A 134 13.11 -18.50 -20.04
CA ARG A 134 13.28 -18.54 -18.58
C ARG A 134 12.49 -19.71 -18.01
N ARG A 135 13.15 -20.51 -17.16
CA ARG A 135 12.55 -21.71 -16.54
C ARG A 135 12.85 -21.75 -15.06
N GLN A 136 11.96 -22.41 -14.32
CA GLN A 136 12.20 -22.77 -12.93
C GLN A 136 13.10 -24.01 -12.84
N CYS A 137 13.64 -24.26 -11.66
CA CYS A 137 14.41 -25.45 -11.35
C CYS A 137 13.57 -26.69 -11.62
N ALA A 138 14.21 -27.74 -12.13
CA ALA A 138 13.57 -29.05 -12.19
C ALA A 138 13.22 -29.52 -10.76
N ALA A 139 12.14 -30.28 -10.63
CA ALA A 139 11.70 -30.81 -9.33
C ALA A 139 12.87 -31.53 -8.63
N LYS A 140 13.02 -31.29 -7.33
CA LYS A 140 14.06 -31.86 -6.47
C LYS A 140 15.50 -31.48 -6.86
N THR A 141 15.69 -30.37 -7.59
CA THR A 141 17.01 -29.82 -7.90
C THR A 141 17.22 -28.49 -7.17
N ARG A 142 18.47 -28.18 -6.82
CA ARG A 142 18.86 -26.92 -6.15
C ARG A 142 18.12 -26.64 -4.83
N GLU A 143 17.48 -27.65 -4.22
CA GLU A 143 16.70 -27.54 -2.98
C GLU A 143 17.52 -26.96 -1.83
N LYS A 144 18.79 -27.39 -1.71
CA LYS A 144 19.69 -26.86 -0.67
C LYS A 144 19.88 -25.35 -0.79
N VAL A 145 20.14 -24.84 -1.99
CA VAL A 145 20.36 -23.40 -2.23
C VAL A 145 19.07 -22.61 -1.93
N ILE A 146 17.92 -23.14 -2.34
CA ILE A 146 16.62 -22.52 -2.05
C ILE A 146 16.35 -22.51 -0.54
N SER A 147 16.64 -23.60 0.16
CA SER A 147 16.52 -23.69 1.62
C SER A 147 17.44 -22.70 2.34
N ASP A 148 18.68 -22.56 1.88
CA ASP A 148 19.65 -21.60 2.43
C ASP A 148 19.15 -20.14 2.24
N LEU A 149 18.54 -19.84 1.09
CA LEU A 149 17.90 -18.54 0.81
C LEU A 149 16.68 -18.28 1.71
N GLU A 150 15.83 -19.29 1.92
CA GLU A 150 14.69 -19.18 2.84
C GLU A 150 15.15 -18.95 4.28
N ALA A 151 16.18 -19.68 4.72
CA ALA A 151 16.79 -19.50 6.03
C ALA A 151 17.42 -18.11 6.18
N TRP A 152 18.11 -17.62 5.16
CA TRP A 152 18.67 -16.27 5.13
C TRP A 152 17.58 -15.20 5.30
N LYS A 153 16.51 -15.26 4.49
CA LYS A 153 15.40 -14.30 4.54
C LYS A 153 14.75 -14.23 5.93
N ASN A 154 14.62 -15.36 6.62
CA ASN A 154 13.93 -15.43 7.92
C ASN A 154 14.81 -15.00 9.11
N LYS A 155 16.11 -14.70 8.92
CA LYS A 155 16.98 -14.22 9.99
C LYS A 155 16.67 -12.76 10.32
N ARG A 156 16.09 -12.53 11.50
CA ARG A 156 15.82 -11.18 12.03
C ARG A 156 17.08 -10.33 12.14
N GLU A 157 18.18 -10.94 12.58
CA GLU A 157 19.50 -10.31 12.69
C GLU A 157 20.43 -11.02 11.69
N GLY A 158 20.87 -10.31 10.66
CA GLY A 158 21.66 -10.89 9.58
C GLY A 158 21.81 -9.97 8.37
N GLU A 159 22.65 -10.40 7.43
CA GLU A 159 22.91 -9.71 6.17
C GLU A 159 21.60 -9.47 5.40
N ARG A 160 21.39 -8.27 4.85
CA ARG A 160 20.20 -7.93 4.07
C ARG A 160 20.38 -8.08 2.57
N VAL A 161 21.58 -8.47 2.13
CA VAL A 161 21.88 -8.83 0.74
C VAL A 161 22.41 -10.25 0.74
N TYR A 162 21.86 -11.07 -0.16
CA TYR A 162 22.39 -12.39 -0.47
C TYR A 162 22.89 -12.38 -1.90
N TRP A 163 24.15 -12.76 -2.10
CA TRP A 163 24.77 -12.78 -3.42
C TRP A 163 24.95 -14.20 -3.93
N ILE A 164 24.29 -14.54 -5.04
CA ILE A 164 24.49 -15.83 -5.73
C ILE A 164 25.55 -15.63 -6.82
N ASN A 165 26.74 -16.19 -6.63
CA ASN A 165 27.78 -16.24 -7.64
C ASN A 165 28.00 -17.67 -8.16
N GLY A 166 28.67 -17.77 -9.31
CA GLY A 166 29.00 -19.04 -9.93
C GLY A 166 29.26 -18.89 -11.42
N MET A 167 29.89 -19.91 -12.01
CA MET A 167 30.22 -19.91 -13.44
C MET A 167 28.98 -19.71 -14.33
N ALA A 168 29.19 -19.17 -15.54
CA ALA A 168 28.15 -19.11 -16.55
C ALA A 168 27.56 -20.50 -16.82
N GLY A 169 26.25 -20.59 -17.07
CA GLY A 169 25.56 -21.86 -17.32
C GLY A 169 25.25 -22.72 -16.09
N THR A 170 25.59 -22.29 -14.87
CA THR A 170 25.30 -23.08 -13.65
C THR A 170 23.83 -23.01 -13.18
N GLY A 171 22.98 -22.24 -13.87
CA GLY A 171 21.54 -22.13 -13.59
C GLY A 171 21.18 -21.10 -12.52
N LYS A 172 21.98 -20.04 -12.33
CA LYS A 172 21.69 -18.96 -11.36
C LYS A 172 20.34 -18.28 -11.62
N THR A 173 20.10 -17.87 -12.87
CA THR A 173 18.80 -17.34 -13.31
C THR A 173 17.65 -18.31 -13.07
N THR A 174 17.87 -19.61 -13.24
CA THR A 174 16.86 -20.66 -12.94
C THR A 174 16.53 -20.72 -11.45
N ILE A 175 17.53 -20.59 -10.58
CA ILE A 175 17.36 -20.48 -9.12
C ILE A 175 16.58 -19.20 -8.79
N ALA A 176 17.00 -18.05 -9.33
CA ALA A 176 16.33 -16.76 -9.12
C ALA A 176 14.85 -16.78 -9.56
N THR A 177 14.55 -17.41 -10.70
CA THR A 177 13.19 -17.58 -11.20
C THR A 177 12.33 -18.43 -10.25
N THR A 178 12.90 -19.52 -9.73
CA THR A 178 12.22 -20.41 -8.77
C THR A 178 11.96 -19.70 -7.45
N LEU A 179 12.94 -18.94 -6.97
CA LEU A 179 12.82 -18.13 -5.77
C LEU A 179 11.71 -17.09 -5.93
N CYS A 180 11.70 -16.32 -7.02
CA CYS A 180 10.65 -15.33 -7.29
C CYS A 180 9.26 -15.98 -7.29
N SER A 181 9.08 -17.09 -8.02
CA SER A 181 7.79 -17.78 -8.05
C SER A 181 7.34 -18.29 -6.67
N THR A 182 8.29 -18.69 -5.81
CA THR A 182 7.99 -19.17 -4.46
C THR A 182 7.59 -18.02 -3.54
N LEU A 183 8.32 -16.91 -3.62
CA LEU A 183 8.06 -15.70 -2.83
C LEU A 183 6.74 -15.02 -3.24
N ASP A 184 6.45 -14.98 -4.54
CA ASP A 184 5.23 -14.35 -5.06
C ASP A 184 3.97 -15.09 -4.58
N LYS A 185 3.99 -16.43 -4.63
CA LYS A 185 2.91 -17.28 -4.06
C LYS A 185 2.65 -17.04 -2.57
N ARG A 186 3.63 -16.49 -1.84
CA ARG A 186 3.54 -16.18 -0.41
C ARG A 186 3.32 -14.69 -0.15
N HIS A 187 3.20 -13.86 -1.19
CA HIS A 187 3.17 -12.41 -1.10
C HIS A 187 4.39 -11.82 -0.37
N GLU A 188 5.57 -12.36 -0.67
CA GLU A 188 6.86 -11.94 -0.09
C GLU A 188 7.81 -11.37 -1.15
N LEU A 189 7.47 -11.46 -2.43
CA LEU A 189 8.23 -10.83 -3.52
C LEU A 189 7.81 -9.37 -3.66
N GLY A 190 8.65 -8.46 -3.18
CA GLY A 190 8.40 -7.02 -3.30
C GLY A 190 8.65 -6.48 -4.69
N ALA A 191 9.71 -6.96 -5.35
CA ALA A 191 10.04 -6.60 -6.72
C ALA A 191 11.03 -7.59 -7.34
N SER A 192 11.07 -7.62 -8.68
CA SER A 192 12.05 -8.39 -9.45
C SER A 192 12.57 -7.62 -10.67
N PHE A 193 13.84 -7.80 -11.03
CA PHE A 193 14.39 -7.30 -12.28
C PHE A 193 15.39 -8.31 -12.85
N PHE A 194 15.09 -8.85 -14.02
CA PHE A 194 15.93 -9.83 -14.71
C PHE A 194 16.60 -9.18 -15.90
N CYS A 195 17.91 -8.98 -15.77
CA CYS A 195 18.67 -8.37 -16.84
C CYS A 195 18.88 -9.35 -17.99
N THR A 196 18.86 -8.86 -19.23
CA THR A 196 19.29 -9.68 -20.37
C THR A 196 19.76 -8.85 -21.55
N ARG A 197 20.83 -9.28 -22.21
CA ARG A 197 21.33 -8.63 -23.43
C ARG A 197 20.36 -8.68 -24.61
N SER A 198 19.44 -9.65 -24.58
CA SER A 198 18.49 -9.94 -25.67
C SER A 198 17.39 -8.89 -25.79
N LEU A 199 17.10 -8.12 -24.73
CA LEU A 199 16.01 -7.16 -24.69
C LEU A 199 16.55 -5.79 -24.26
N PRO A 200 16.35 -4.72 -25.07
CA PRO A 200 16.85 -3.38 -24.73
C PRO A 200 16.43 -2.89 -23.35
N GLU A 201 15.15 -3.07 -22.98
CA GLU A 201 14.60 -2.63 -21.69
C GLU A 201 15.14 -3.42 -20.48
N CYS A 202 15.75 -4.58 -20.72
CA CYS A 202 16.30 -5.43 -19.65
C CYS A 202 17.81 -5.27 -19.49
N ARG A 203 18.50 -4.57 -20.39
CA ARG A 203 19.95 -4.29 -20.26
C ARG A 203 20.25 -2.84 -19.91
N ASP A 204 19.24 -1.97 -19.94
CA ASP A 204 19.35 -0.58 -19.50
C ASP A 204 19.30 -0.49 -17.97
N VAL A 205 20.44 -0.16 -17.37
CA VAL A 205 20.63 0.00 -15.91
C VAL A 205 19.70 1.08 -15.35
N LYS A 206 19.39 2.10 -16.14
CA LYS A 206 18.57 3.25 -15.73
C LYS A 206 17.13 2.84 -15.44
N LEU A 207 16.70 1.69 -15.95
CA LEU A 207 15.36 1.16 -15.72
C LEU A 207 15.27 0.30 -14.45
N ILE A 208 16.38 -0.12 -13.84
CA ILE A 208 16.35 -1.00 -12.65
C ILE A 208 15.60 -0.32 -11.50
N LEU A 209 16.09 0.81 -11.01
CA LEU A 209 15.54 1.47 -9.83
C LEU A 209 14.10 1.99 -10.01
N PRO A 210 13.73 2.60 -11.16
CA PRO A 210 12.35 2.96 -11.43
C PRO A 210 11.40 1.75 -11.44
N THR A 211 11.85 0.62 -12.01
CA THR A 211 11.07 -0.62 -12.07
C THR A 211 10.90 -1.27 -10.70
N ILE A 212 11.94 -1.25 -9.86
CA ILE A 212 11.86 -1.74 -8.48
C ILE A 212 10.93 -0.85 -7.64
N ALA A 213 11.06 0.48 -7.73
CA ALA A 213 10.20 1.42 -7.01
C ALA A 213 8.72 1.27 -7.41
N TYR A 214 8.46 1.12 -8.71
CA TYR A 214 7.12 0.85 -9.22
C TYR A 214 6.53 -0.46 -8.63
N GLN A 215 7.26 -1.57 -8.69
CA GLN A 215 6.79 -2.86 -8.14
C GLN A 215 6.55 -2.80 -6.63
N LEU A 216 7.43 -2.15 -5.86
CA LEU A 216 7.24 -1.96 -4.42
C LEU A 216 5.99 -1.12 -4.10
N ALA A 217 5.68 -0.11 -4.93
CA ALA A 217 4.45 0.67 -4.81
C ALA A 217 3.18 -0.11 -5.20
N ARG A 218 3.30 -1.12 -6.06
CA ARG A 218 2.20 -2.06 -6.35
C ARG A 218 2.04 -3.09 -5.22
N PHE A 219 3.13 -3.47 -4.58
CA PHE A 219 3.16 -4.43 -3.48
C PHE A 219 2.62 -3.84 -2.16
N SER A 220 2.99 -2.60 -1.82
CA SER A 220 2.70 -2.00 -0.51
C SER A 220 2.06 -0.62 -0.64
N GLN A 221 0.81 -0.49 -0.19
CA GLN A 221 0.09 0.78 -0.17
C GLN A 221 0.75 1.86 0.70
N PRO A 222 1.30 1.55 1.89
CA PRO A 222 2.11 2.52 2.63
C PRO A 222 3.31 3.01 1.82
N PHE A 223 4.08 2.11 1.21
CA PHE A 223 5.24 2.48 0.40
C PHE A 223 4.82 3.34 -0.80
N ARG A 224 3.71 2.99 -1.47
CA ARG A 224 3.12 3.79 -2.55
C ARG A 224 2.87 5.22 -2.12
N GLY A 225 2.22 5.43 -0.99
CA GLY A 225 1.94 6.77 -0.46
C GLY A 225 3.22 7.57 -0.21
N ALA A 226 4.24 6.93 0.37
CA ALA A 226 5.54 7.56 0.61
C ALA A 226 6.27 7.91 -0.70
N LEU A 227 6.26 7.02 -1.69
CA LEU A 227 6.86 7.28 -3.01
C LEU A 227 6.15 8.41 -3.75
N LEU A 228 4.81 8.48 -3.71
CA LEU A 228 4.06 9.56 -4.35
C LEU A 228 4.43 10.93 -3.79
N GLN A 229 4.66 11.05 -2.48
CA GLN A 229 5.15 12.30 -1.88
C GLN A 229 6.54 12.70 -2.40
N VAL A 230 7.40 11.72 -2.68
CA VAL A 230 8.71 11.99 -3.32
C VAL A 230 8.50 12.52 -4.73
N LEU A 231 7.63 11.90 -5.52
CA LEU A 231 7.33 12.29 -6.90
C LEU A 231 6.59 13.64 -7.01
N GLU A 232 5.84 14.01 -5.98
CA GLU A 232 5.23 15.34 -5.87
C GLU A 232 6.27 16.44 -5.64
N ARG A 233 7.29 16.16 -4.84
CA ARG A 233 8.38 17.12 -4.57
C ARG A 233 9.39 17.19 -5.72
N ASP A 234 9.57 16.09 -6.43
CA ASP A 234 10.60 15.92 -7.45
C ASP A 234 10.13 14.94 -8.52
N THR A 235 9.37 15.45 -9.48
CA THR A 235 8.65 14.62 -10.46
C THR A 235 9.59 13.85 -11.39
N ASP A 236 10.80 14.37 -11.61
CA ASP A 236 11.80 13.78 -12.50
C ASP A 236 12.93 13.07 -11.75
N VAL A 237 12.72 12.74 -10.46
CA VAL A 237 13.71 12.02 -9.62
C VAL A 237 14.22 10.72 -10.28
N HIS A 238 13.36 10.04 -11.04
CA HIS A 238 13.65 8.81 -11.79
C HIS A 238 14.64 8.99 -12.96
N THR A 239 14.97 10.23 -13.31
CA THR A 239 15.97 10.57 -14.35
C THR A 239 17.33 10.95 -13.77
N LYS A 240 17.44 11.04 -12.43
CA LYS A 240 18.66 11.47 -11.73
C LYS A 240 19.70 10.34 -11.66
N LEU A 241 20.87 10.63 -11.07
CA LEU A 241 21.92 9.62 -10.86
C LEU A 241 21.40 8.42 -10.05
N PRO A 242 21.89 7.18 -10.30
CA PRO A 242 21.39 5.98 -9.64
C PRO A 242 21.42 6.05 -8.10
N GLN A 243 22.43 6.70 -7.52
CA GLN A 243 22.52 6.87 -6.06
C GLN A 243 21.37 7.73 -5.50
N VAL A 244 21.01 8.80 -6.22
CA VAL A 244 19.90 9.68 -5.87
C VAL A 244 18.58 8.93 -6.01
N GLN A 245 18.42 8.18 -7.10
CA GLN A 245 17.24 7.34 -7.33
C GLN A 245 17.04 6.31 -6.21
N LEU A 246 18.09 5.54 -5.87
CA LEU A 246 18.04 4.51 -4.84
C LEU A 246 17.67 5.12 -3.49
N ARG A 247 18.34 6.20 -3.09
CA ARG A 247 18.05 6.89 -1.84
C ARG A 247 16.61 7.41 -1.80
N ARG A 248 16.21 8.20 -2.80
CA ARG A 248 14.97 8.99 -2.78
C ARG A 248 13.73 8.15 -3.07
N MET A 249 13.81 7.20 -4.00
CA MET A 249 12.64 6.42 -4.43
C MET A 249 12.48 5.10 -3.68
N ILE A 250 13.54 4.57 -3.07
CA ILE A 250 13.50 3.25 -2.42
C ILE A 250 13.77 3.40 -0.93
N LEU A 251 14.94 3.87 -0.53
CA LEU A 251 15.38 3.83 0.87
C LEU A 251 14.58 4.78 1.78
N GLU A 252 14.44 6.05 1.41
CA GLU A 252 13.66 7.03 2.17
C GLU A 252 12.18 6.58 2.34
N PRO A 253 11.47 6.15 1.28
CA PRO A 253 10.14 5.57 1.43
C PRO A 253 10.11 4.32 2.32
N LEU A 254 10.99 3.33 2.13
CA LEU A 254 11.05 2.12 2.97
C LEU A 254 11.24 2.46 4.45
N GLN A 255 12.14 3.40 4.77
CA GLN A 255 12.38 3.84 6.15
C GLN A 255 11.14 4.49 6.76
N SER A 256 10.43 5.33 5.99
CA SER A 256 9.24 6.02 6.46
C SER A 256 8.09 5.07 6.81
N VAL A 257 8.03 3.90 6.15
CA VAL A 257 6.96 2.90 6.34
C VAL A 257 7.44 1.60 6.98
N ALA A 258 8.65 1.58 7.56
CA ALA A 258 9.29 0.35 8.04
C ALA A 258 8.42 -0.45 9.05
N ARG A 259 7.60 0.23 9.85
CA ARG A 259 6.69 -0.41 10.82
C ARG A 259 5.42 -1.00 10.19
N SER A 260 5.12 -0.63 8.96
CA SER A 260 3.91 -1.03 8.22
C SER A 260 4.19 -2.07 7.15
N LEU A 261 5.47 -2.41 6.90
CA LEU A 261 5.88 -3.41 5.94
C LEU A 261 5.98 -4.80 6.59
N PRO A 262 5.62 -5.87 5.86
CA PRO A 262 6.00 -7.23 6.23
C PRO A 262 7.51 -7.36 6.46
N ASN A 263 7.92 -8.15 7.45
CA ASN A 263 9.33 -8.30 7.83
C ASN A 263 10.20 -9.05 6.80
N ASN A 264 9.58 -9.69 5.78
CA ASN A 264 10.22 -10.70 4.94
C ASN A 264 10.15 -10.37 3.43
N ILE A 265 9.99 -9.09 3.07
CA ILE A 265 9.90 -8.68 1.67
C ILE A 265 11.28 -8.84 1.02
N VAL A 266 11.32 -9.47 -0.16
CA VAL A 266 12.54 -9.68 -0.92
C VAL A 266 12.45 -8.96 -2.26
N VAL A 267 13.55 -8.31 -2.63
CA VAL A 267 13.78 -7.80 -3.99
C VAL A 267 14.83 -8.68 -4.66
N VAL A 268 14.55 -9.14 -5.88
CA VAL A 268 15.47 -9.99 -6.64
C VAL A 268 15.96 -9.25 -7.88
N ILE A 269 17.28 -9.14 -8.04
CA ILE A 269 17.90 -8.62 -9.26
C ILE A 269 18.81 -9.71 -9.81
N ASP A 270 18.52 -10.17 -11.02
CA ASP A 270 19.26 -11.25 -11.69
C ASP A 270 20.11 -10.72 -12.85
N ALA A 271 21.26 -11.37 -13.07
CA ALA A 271 22.15 -11.17 -14.21
C ALA A 271 22.62 -9.71 -14.42
N LEU A 272 22.95 -8.97 -13.36
CA LEU A 272 23.47 -7.60 -13.45
C LEU A 272 24.67 -7.43 -14.41
N ASP A 273 25.43 -8.49 -14.68
CA ASP A 273 26.52 -8.54 -15.65
C ASP A 273 26.08 -8.54 -17.12
N GLU A 274 24.78 -8.66 -17.38
CA GLU A 274 24.16 -8.53 -18.71
C GLU A 274 23.72 -7.10 -19.06
N CYS A 275 23.88 -6.14 -18.14
CA CYS A 275 23.61 -4.73 -18.39
C CYS A 275 24.66 -4.06 -19.30
N GLU A 276 24.27 -2.97 -19.99
CA GLU A 276 25.16 -2.24 -20.90
C GLU A 276 26.25 -1.45 -20.16
N ASP A 277 25.95 -0.88 -18.99
CA ASP A 277 26.88 -0.03 -18.22
C ASP A 277 27.26 -0.67 -16.88
N GLY A 278 28.40 -1.35 -16.85
CA GLY A 278 28.93 -1.98 -15.63
C GLY A 278 29.34 -0.97 -14.54
N ASN A 279 29.64 0.28 -14.89
CA ASN A 279 30.01 1.32 -13.92
C ASN A 279 28.76 1.80 -13.16
N GLU A 280 27.65 2.04 -13.86
CA GLU A 280 26.37 2.38 -13.22
C GLU A 280 25.87 1.24 -12.31
N VAL A 281 26.03 -0.02 -12.73
CA VAL A 281 25.76 -1.20 -11.88
C VAL A 281 26.61 -1.16 -10.60
N GLY A 282 27.91 -0.88 -10.74
CA GLY A 282 28.82 -0.74 -9.60
C GLY A 282 28.37 0.35 -8.61
N GLN A 283 27.89 1.49 -9.11
CA GLN A 283 27.37 2.57 -8.27
C GLN A 283 26.11 2.18 -7.50
N ILE A 284 25.19 1.44 -8.13
CA ILE A 284 23.97 0.93 -7.46
C ILE A 284 24.37 0.00 -6.32
N LEU A 285 25.28 -0.95 -6.59
CA LEU A 285 25.75 -1.93 -5.60
C LEU A 285 26.50 -1.26 -4.44
N GLN A 286 27.45 -0.36 -4.74
CA GLN A 286 28.23 0.35 -3.73
C GLN A 286 27.33 1.18 -2.82
N THR A 287 26.37 1.91 -3.39
CA THR A 287 25.44 2.74 -2.63
C THR A 287 24.54 1.87 -1.75
N GLY A 288 24.01 0.76 -2.29
CA GLY A 288 23.21 -0.19 -1.51
C GLY A 288 23.97 -0.75 -0.30
N VAL A 289 25.25 -1.08 -0.47
CA VAL A 289 26.12 -1.58 0.61
C VAL A 289 26.45 -0.47 1.63
N SER A 290 26.74 0.76 1.20
CA SER A 290 27.02 1.88 2.10
C SER A 290 25.81 2.25 2.97
N TYR A 291 24.59 2.18 2.43
CA TYR A 291 23.37 2.42 3.22
C TYR A 291 23.11 1.35 4.29
N GLN A 292 23.56 0.12 4.07
CA GLN A 292 23.50 -0.94 5.09
C GLN A 292 24.42 -0.66 6.28
N THR A 293 25.50 0.10 6.08
CA THR A 293 26.41 0.47 7.17
C THR A 293 25.93 1.66 8.01
N GLU A 294 25.02 2.49 7.50
CA GLU A 294 24.53 3.69 8.20
C GLU A 294 23.23 3.48 9.01
N ASP A 295 22.38 2.49 8.69
CA ASP A 295 21.21 2.12 9.50
C ASP A 295 21.30 0.66 10.01
N PRO A 296 21.58 0.43 11.31
CA PRO A 296 21.74 -0.91 11.89
C PRO A 296 20.47 -1.76 11.87
N ARG A 297 19.30 -1.20 11.51
CA ARG A 297 18.06 -1.98 11.28
C ARG A 297 18.05 -2.69 9.91
N ILE A 298 18.97 -2.31 9.01
CA ILE A 298 19.07 -2.80 7.62
C ILE A 298 20.48 -3.40 7.31
N GLY A 299 21.38 -3.59 8.30
CA GLY A 299 22.78 -3.94 8.03
C GLY A 299 23.26 -5.34 8.46
N ALA A 300 24.06 -6.02 7.62
CA ALA A 300 25.30 -6.68 8.05
C ALA A 300 26.30 -6.93 6.89
N ARG A 301 27.58 -7.01 7.30
CA ARG A 301 28.85 -7.09 6.55
C ARG A 301 28.91 -8.14 5.43
N ILE A 302 29.56 -7.77 4.34
CA ILE A 302 30.11 -8.70 3.33
C ILE A 302 31.28 -9.48 3.96
N PRO A 303 31.27 -10.82 4.03
CA PRO A 303 32.48 -11.57 4.28
C PRO A 303 33.35 -11.48 3.03
N ALA A 304 34.57 -10.95 3.17
CA ALA A 304 35.59 -11.12 2.15
C ALA A 304 35.77 -12.62 1.90
N GLY A 305 35.47 -13.08 0.68
CA GLY A 305 35.74 -14.46 0.27
C GLY A 305 37.26 -14.73 0.27
N PRO A 306 37.68 -15.98 0.51
CA PRO A 306 39.10 -16.31 0.58
C PRO A 306 39.74 -16.11 -0.79
N SER A 307 40.89 -15.44 -0.77
CA SER A 307 41.88 -15.30 -1.84
C SER A 307 42.37 -16.62 -2.39
#